data_AF-A0A4U5UDU3-F1
#
_entry.id   AF-A0A4U5UDU3-F1
#
_cell.length_a   1.000
_cell.length_b   1.000
_cell.length_c   1.000
_cell.angle_alpha   90.00
_cell.angle_beta   90.00
_cell.angle_gamma   90.00
#
_symmetry.space_group_name_H-M   'P 1'
#
loop_
_entity.id
_entity.type
_entity.pdbx_description
1 polymer ?
#
loop_
_entity_poly.entity_id
_entity_poly.type
_entity_poly.pdbx_seq_one_letter_code
_entity_poly.pdbx_strand_id
1 'polypeptide(L)'
;MKARVQYARPSPYYTERDEYEGPIPTGSGTTTDDTYNDFAEEEYTPQLDYKEVRCRVLHLIPYGRYTCTHGFMVDSRCDFTCRPGYRIEGEHSQTCQPNGFWSGAHPVCSDTDPPKIKCPPSRLKVAEPGKLTAMVTWDRPTATDTADKSLEIILVGQEPGTDFKEGASIIRYKVYDQARNRAACKFIVRVEVRRCPELSAPMHGFLTCSSDGNNYGATCEYHCDGGYELKGTASRVCQFSRNWGGVAAECVPMEIKTDVKTTAALLDQFYGKRRLLIMSAPNISDPDYQLQNIMIQKSDCGLDLRHVTVIELLGSQPRETGRIKESLLAPEVIEGLRQVFRISRFYFSMVLLDKLGMDRERFITPMASDELFSYIDNFLLDEEERERLELHRDFCD
;
A
#
# COMPACT_ATOMS: atom_id res chain seq x y z
N MET A 1 12.10 14.98 -25.80
CA MET A 1 12.99 15.61 -26.80
C MET A 1 13.60 16.86 -26.20
N LYS A 2 14.89 16.83 -25.82
CA LYS A 2 15.72 18.03 -25.58
C LYS A 2 17.00 17.84 -26.39
N ALA A 3 17.36 18.89 -27.12
CA ALA A 3 18.32 18.85 -28.22
C ALA A 3 19.79 18.90 -27.76
N ARG A 4 20.60 18.30 -28.64
CA ARG A 4 22.06 18.20 -28.79
C ARG A 4 22.80 19.55 -28.76
N VAL A 5 23.96 19.71 -28.10
CA VAL A 5 25.37 19.34 -28.45
C VAL A 5 26.09 20.36 -29.34
N GLN A 6 27.24 20.88 -28.85
CA GLN A 6 28.53 21.04 -29.56
C GLN A 6 29.63 21.39 -28.53
N TYR A 7 30.67 20.55 -28.30
CA TYR A 7 32.01 20.48 -28.95
C TYR A 7 32.85 21.76 -28.74
N ALA A 8 34.15 21.80 -28.40
CA ALA A 8 35.26 20.85 -28.54
C ALA A 8 36.47 21.23 -27.62
N ARG A 9 37.36 20.24 -27.39
CA ARG A 9 38.80 20.37 -27.03
C ARG A 9 39.63 20.84 -28.27
N PRO A 10 40.93 21.21 -28.24
CA PRO A 10 42.01 20.74 -27.35
C PRO A 10 43.15 21.72 -26.95
N SER A 11 44.01 21.25 -26.04
CA SER A 11 45.43 21.64 -25.77
C SER A 11 46.26 21.72 -27.10
N PRO A 12 47.49 22.30 -27.23
CA PRO A 12 48.65 22.17 -26.32
C PRO A 12 49.73 23.30 -26.35
N TYR A 13 50.82 23.06 -25.61
CA TYR A 13 52.23 23.47 -25.84
C TYR A 13 52.95 24.37 -24.80
N TYR A 14 54.10 23.80 -24.40
CA TYR A 14 55.32 24.37 -23.82
C TYR A 14 55.96 25.47 -24.69
N THR A 15 56.69 26.40 -24.06
CA THR A 15 58.03 26.95 -24.45
C THR A 15 58.58 27.78 -23.26
N GLU A 16 59.76 27.47 -22.70
CA GLU A 16 61.11 28.09 -22.95
C GLU A 16 61.20 29.57 -22.51
N ARG A 17 61.94 29.91 -21.44
CA ARG A 17 63.39 30.27 -21.36
C ARG A 17 63.83 31.33 -22.38
N ASP A 18 64.30 32.46 -21.86
CA ASP A 18 65.43 33.31 -22.29
C ASP A 18 65.57 34.43 -21.23
N GLU A 19 66.65 34.52 -20.45
CA GLU A 19 68.01 35.02 -20.72
C GLU A 19 68.20 36.53 -20.47
N TYR A 20 69.20 36.80 -19.60
CA TYR A 20 70.11 37.95 -19.53
C TYR A 20 69.57 39.38 -19.35
N GLU A 21 70.03 40.06 -18.28
CA GLU A 21 71.13 41.04 -18.39
C GLU A 21 71.69 41.43 -17.01
N GLY A 22 72.95 41.86 -17.04
CA GLY A 22 73.90 41.92 -15.92
C GLY A 22 73.94 43.22 -15.10
N PRO A 23 75.05 43.44 -14.34
CA PRO A 23 75.08 44.28 -13.13
C PRO A 23 75.94 45.56 -13.31
N ILE A 24 76.37 46.19 -12.18
CA ILE A 24 77.54 47.11 -11.92
C ILE A 24 77.13 48.29 -10.99
N PRO A 25 78.00 48.97 -10.20
CA PRO A 25 79.36 48.72 -9.66
C PRO A 25 79.43 48.88 -8.10
N THR A 26 80.52 48.91 -7.33
CA THR A 26 81.97 49.27 -7.43
C THR A 26 82.71 48.58 -6.27
N GLY A 27 83.86 47.91 -6.49
CA GLY A 27 85.21 48.41 -6.14
C GLY A 27 85.58 48.13 -4.68
N SER A 28 86.62 47.38 -4.31
CA SER A 28 88.03 47.47 -4.73
C SER A 28 88.88 46.47 -3.92
N GLY A 29 90.06 46.09 -4.42
CA GLY A 29 91.18 45.69 -3.56
C GLY A 29 91.64 44.23 -3.56
N THR A 30 92.34 43.84 -4.63
CA THR A 30 93.63 43.09 -4.66
C THR A 30 93.84 41.83 -3.80
N THR A 31 94.21 40.73 -4.46
CA THR A 31 95.37 39.88 -4.07
C THR A 31 96.15 39.46 -5.32
N THR A 32 97.48 39.47 -5.21
CA THR A 32 98.41 38.80 -6.13
C THR A 32 99.16 37.71 -5.37
N ASP A 33 99.05 36.49 -5.90
CA ASP A 33 100.10 35.50 -6.15
C ASP A 33 101.03 35.04 -5.01
N ASP A 34 100.86 33.75 -4.69
CA ASP A 34 101.86 32.69 -4.54
C ASP A 34 103.20 32.98 -3.84
N THR A 35 103.52 32.19 -2.79
CA THR A 35 104.69 31.29 -2.74
C THR A 35 104.92 30.61 -1.37
N TYR A 36 105.15 29.28 -1.43
CA TYR A 36 106.20 28.50 -0.75
C TYR A 36 106.19 28.24 0.79
N ASN A 37 106.52 26.98 1.11
CA ASN A 37 107.01 26.38 2.38
C ASN A 37 106.03 25.86 3.46
N ASP A 38 105.97 24.52 3.50
CA ASP A 38 106.26 23.62 4.63
C ASP A 38 106.46 24.28 6.00
N PHE A 39 105.42 24.27 6.82
CA PHE A 39 105.48 24.29 8.29
C PHE A 39 104.29 23.47 8.83
N ALA A 40 104.60 22.47 9.64
CA ALA A 40 103.63 21.80 10.49
C ALA A 40 103.10 22.83 11.51
N GLU A 41 101.92 23.39 11.24
CA GLU A 41 101.08 24.03 12.25
C GLU A 41 99.84 23.15 12.44
N GLU A 42 99.66 22.70 13.68
CA GLU A 42 98.40 22.12 14.15
C GLU A 42 97.29 23.17 13.99
N GLU A 43 96.64 23.19 12.83
CA GLU A 43 95.36 23.87 12.69
C GLU A 43 94.31 23.09 13.48
N TYR A 44 94.11 23.59 14.69
CA TYR A 44 92.90 23.44 15.49
C TYR A 44 91.67 23.67 14.58
N THR A 45 91.18 22.60 13.97
CA THR A 45 89.80 22.56 13.51
C THR A 45 88.96 22.70 14.78
N PRO A 46 88.05 23.69 14.89
CA PRO A 46 87.03 23.59 15.90
C PRO A 46 86.24 22.34 15.51
N GLN A 47 86.52 21.24 16.21
CA GLN A 47 85.65 20.09 16.26
C GLN A 47 84.33 20.66 16.78
N LEU A 48 83.44 21.04 15.87
CA LEU A 48 82.05 21.31 16.19
C LEU A 48 81.58 20.01 16.82
N ASP A 49 81.52 20.03 18.15
CA ASP A 49 81.10 18.88 18.94
C ASP A 49 79.60 18.72 18.67
N TYR A 50 79.29 18.00 17.59
CA TYR A 50 77.91 17.72 17.14
C TYR A 50 77.10 17.02 18.23
N LYS A 51 77.76 16.53 19.30
CA LYS A 51 77.17 15.95 20.49
C LYS A 51 76.24 16.89 21.27
N GLU A 52 76.27 18.20 21.04
CA GLU A 52 75.36 19.15 21.71
C GLU A 52 74.28 19.77 20.81
N VAL A 53 74.19 19.37 19.54
CA VAL A 53 73.12 19.85 18.66
C VAL A 53 71.78 19.22 19.08
N ARG A 54 70.74 20.06 19.18
CA ARG A 54 69.40 19.68 19.62
C ARG A 54 68.37 20.04 18.55
N CYS A 55 67.55 19.07 18.18
CA CYS A 55 66.38 19.33 17.37
C CYS A 55 65.29 20.03 18.18
N ARG A 56 64.41 20.75 17.48
CA ARG A 56 63.23 21.38 18.10
C ARG A 56 62.32 20.33 18.74
N VAL A 57 61.63 20.71 19.80
CA VAL A 57 60.64 19.85 20.45
C VAL A 57 59.52 19.51 19.46
N LEU A 58 59.24 18.23 19.29
CA LEU A 58 58.19 17.74 18.39
C LEU A 58 56.81 18.16 18.91
N HIS A 59 56.00 18.73 18.02
CA HIS A 59 54.61 19.08 18.32
C HIS A 59 53.79 17.83 18.65
N LEU A 60 52.82 18.00 19.54
CA LEU A 60 51.87 16.96 19.91
C LEU A 60 51.04 16.56 18.68
N ILE A 61 50.84 15.26 18.49
CA ILE A 61 49.96 14.73 17.44
C ILE A 61 48.59 14.49 18.06
N PRO A 62 47.51 15.11 17.55
CA PRO A 62 46.15 14.77 17.95
C PRO A 62 45.92 13.27 17.81
N TYR A 63 45.42 12.63 18.87
CA TYR A 63 45.20 11.18 18.90
C TYR A 63 46.46 10.30 18.70
N GLY A 64 47.65 10.88 18.85
CA GLY A 64 48.93 10.17 18.77
C GLY A 64 49.85 10.44 19.96
N ARG A 65 50.95 9.71 20.00
CA ARG A 65 52.10 9.92 20.90
C ARG A 65 53.37 9.49 20.22
N TYR A 66 54.52 9.91 20.74
CA TYR A 66 55.82 9.48 20.24
C TYR A 66 56.75 9.11 21.39
N THR A 67 57.70 8.23 21.10
CA THR A 67 58.75 7.80 22.03
C THR A 67 60.10 7.95 21.37
N CYS A 68 61.00 8.70 22.01
CA CYS A 68 62.33 9.02 21.49
C CYS A 68 63.42 8.28 22.25
N THR A 69 64.40 7.75 21.53
CA THR A 69 65.53 6.99 22.08
C THR A 69 66.48 7.85 22.91
N HIS A 70 66.79 9.08 22.47
CA HIS A 70 67.72 10.00 23.16
C HIS A 70 67.15 11.42 23.25
N GLY A 71 65.88 11.56 23.64
CA GLY A 71 65.21 12.86 23.74
C GLY A 71 65.23 13.62 22.41
N PHE A 72 65.70 14.87 22.43
CA PHE A 72 65.78 15.74 21.25
C PHE A 72 67.23 16.00 20.77
N MET A 73 68.18 15.12 21.12
CA MET A 73 69.59 15.23 20.68
C MET A 73 69.78 14.66 19.26
N VAL A 74 70.86 15.04 18.56
CA VAL A 74 71.25 14.43 17.27
C VAL A 74 71.29 12.91 17.36
N ASP A 75 70.89 12.25 16.27
CA ASP A 75 70.74 10.80 16.12
C ASP A 75 69.64 10.15 16.98
N SER A 76 68.93 10.93 17.80
CA SER A 76 67.72 10.44 18.48
C SER A 76 66.66 10.07 17.44
N ARG A 77 66.20 8.82 17.49
CA ARG A 77 65.05 8.31 16.74
C ARG A 77 63.79 8.39 17.60
N CYS A 78 62.76 9.06 17.09
CA CYS A 78 61.42 9.13 17.67
C CYS A 78 60.44 8.30 16.84
N ASP A 79 59.89 7.24 17.43
CA ASP A 79 58.85 6.41 16.82
C ASP A 79 57.45 6.91 17.24
N PHE A 80 56.55 7.02 16.26
CA PHE A 80 55.19 7.52 16.46
C PHE A 80 54.21 6.36 16.62
N THR A 81 53.21 6.54 17.48
CA THR A 81 52.11 5.59 17.70
C THR A 81 50.79 6.33 17.82
N CYS A 82 49.76 5.86 17.12
CA CYS A 82 48.40 6.39 17.25
C CYS A 82 47.61 5.67 18.34
N ARG A 83 46.56 6.33 18.86
CA ARG A 83 45.57 5.71 19.75
C ARG A 83 44.78 4.63 19.00
N PRO A 84 44.15 3.66 19.69
CA PRO A 84 43.29 2.67 19.06
C PRO A 84 42.21 3.33 18.18
N GLY A 85 41.96 2.77 16.99
CA GLY A 85 41.03 3.31 15.98
C GLY A 85 41.68 4.30 15.00
N TYR A 86 42.87 4.82 15.31
CA TYR A 86 43.60 5.75 14.43
C TYR A 86 44.81 5.06 13.80
N ARG A 87 45.11 5.44 12.55
CA ARG A 87 46.27 4.96 11.79
C ARG A 87 47.19 6.13 11.44
N ILE A 88 48.48 5.83 11.35
CA ILE A 88 49.49 6.81 10.95
C ILE A 88 49.42 7.00 9.44
N GLU A 89 49.23 8.24 9.00
CA GLU A 89 49.48 8.69 7.64
C GLU A 89 50.81 9.46 7.61
N GLY A 90 51.77 8.97 6.83
CA GLY A 90 53.11 9.55 6.71
C GLY A 90 54.20 8.65 7.29
N GLU A 91 55.29 9.25 7.77
CA GLU A 91 56.43 8.52 8.31
C GLU A 91 56.18 8.01 9.74
N HIS A 92 56.51 6.74 9.99
CA HIS A 92 56.33 6.10 11.29
C HIS A 92 57.38 6.53 12.33
N SER A 93 58.45 7.20 11.90
CA SER A 93 59.55 7.59 12.76
C SER A 93 60.34 8.75 12.18
N GLN A 94 60.90 9.60 13.02
CA GLN A 94 61.82 10.67 12.61
C GLN A 94 63.13 10.58 13.39
N THR A 95 64.23 10.98 12.76
CA THR A 95 65.56 11.03 13.37
C THR A 95 66.09 12.46 13.38
N CYS A 96 66.66 12.90 14.50
CA CYS A 96 67.25 14.23 14.62
C CYS A 96 68.56 14.32 13.83
N GLN A 97 68.64 15.23 12.87
CA GLN A 97 69.80 15.38 11.99
C GLN A 97 70.83 16.39 12.54
N PRO A 98 72.10 16.33 12.12
CA PRO A 98 73.16 17.24 12.56
C PRO A 98 72.91 18.74 12.29
N ASN A 99 71.96 19.05 11.39
CA ASN A 99 71.52 20.41 11.09
C ASN A 99 70.50 20.98 12.11
N GLY A 100 70.13 20.20 13.14
CA GLY A 100 69.14 20.59 14.14
C GLY A 100 67.67 20.44 13.70
N PHE A 101 67.41 19.76 12.58
CA PHE A 101 66.07 19.47 12.08
C PHE A 101 65.74 17.96 12.13
N TRP A 102 64.46 17.65 12.29
CA TRP A 102 63.98 16.27 12.20
C TRP A 102 63.92 15.82 10.74
N SER A 103 64.28 14.57 10.48
CA SER A 103 64.13 13.95 9.16
C SER A 103 62.64 13.81 8.80
N GLY A 104 62.30 14.02 7.52
CA GLY A 104 60.97 13.70 7.01
C GLY A 104 59.84 14.59 7.50
N ALA A 105 58.60 14.22 7.15
CA ALA A 105 57.40 14.98 7.50
C ALA A 105 56.77 14.49 8.80
N HIS A 106 56.18 15.40 9.57
CA HIS A 106 55.47 15.07 10.80
C HIS A 106 54.18 14.28 10.48
N PRO A 107 53.93 13.13 11.14
CA PRO A 107 52.80 12.26 10.78
C PRO A 107 51.48 12.75 11.34
N VAL A 108 50.39 12.32 10.70
CA VAL A 108 49.01 12.57 11.14
C VAL A 108 48.34 11.26 11.55
N CYS A 109 47.63 11.26 12.68
CA CYS A 109 46.77 10.15 13.07
C CYS A 109 45.36 10.37 12.50
N SER A 110 44.97 9.59 11.49
CA SER A 110 43.64 9.62 10.88
C SER A 110 42.81 8.42 11.30
N ASP A 111 41.52 8.65 11.54
CA ASP A 111 40.57 7.57 11.76
C ASP A 111 40.06 7.06 10.41
N THR A 112 40.27 5.76 10.18
CA THR A 112 39.91 5.06 8.93
C THR A 112 39.06 3.82 9.20
N ASP A 113 38.79 3.52 10.47
CA ASP A 113 38.07 2.31 10.86
C ASP A 113 36.56 2.62 10.88
N PRO A 114 35.72 1.96 10.07
CA PRO A 114 34.30 2.24 10.06
C PRO A 114 33.59 1.75 11.33
N PRO A 115 32.49 2.41 11.74
CA PRO A 115 31.73 2.00 12.91
C PRO A 115 31.13 0.60 12.73
N LYS A 116 30.92 -0.13 13.82
CA LYS A 116 30.25 -1.44 13.84
C LYS A 116 28.82 -1.28 14.32
N ILE A 117 27.86 -1.78 13.55
CA ILE A 117 26.43 -1.72 13.88
C ILE A 117 25.85 -3.13 14.08
N LYS A 118 25.08 -3.32 15.16
CA LYS A 118 24.24 -4.51 15.39
C LYS A 118 22.80 -4.21 15.02
N CYS A 119 22.24 -5.05 14.16
CA CYS A 119 20.98 -4.76 13.48
C CYS A 119 19.83 -5.55 14.08
N PRO A 120 18.62 -4.95 14.14
CA PRO A 120 17.43 -5.69 14.51
C PRO A 120 17.19 -6.86 13.54
N PRO A 121 16.64 -7.99 14.02
CA PRO A 121 16.25 -9.09 13.14
C PRO A 121 15.05 -8.68 12.28
N SER A 122 14.95 -9.28 11.09
CA SER A 122 13.74 -9.19 10.26
C SER A 122 12.53 -9.78 11.00
N ARG A 123 11.34 -9.25 10.74
CA ARG A 123 10.11 -9.61 11.44
C ARG A 123 8.99 -9.90 10.45
N LEU A 124 8.13 -10.87 10.80
CA LEU A 124 6.87 -11.15 10.14
C LEU A 124 5.75 -10.86 11.14
N LYS A 125 4.77 -10.05 10.72
CA LYS A 125 3.57 -9.75 11.51
C LYS A 125 2.33 -10.03 10.68
N VAL A 126 1.39 -10.77 11.25
CA VAL A 126 0.08 -11.00 10.64
C VAL A 126 -0.84 -9.86 11.02
N ALA A 127 -1.61 -9.34 10.06
CA ALA A 127 -2.62 -8.32 10.31
C ALA A 127 -3.73 -8.83 11.26
N GLU A 128 -4.23 -7.93 12.09
CA GLU A 128 -5.32 -8.20 13.02
C GLU A 128 -6.67 -8.39 12.29
N PRO A 129 -7.70 -8.96 12.94
CA PRO A 129 -9.01 -9.16 12.32
C PRO A 129 -9.59 -7.87 11.74
N GLY A 130 -10.02 -7.91 10.48
CA GLY A 130 -10.62 -6.77 9.78
C GLY A 130 -9.62 -5.68 9.36
N LYS A 131 -8.32 -5.89 9.56
CA LYS A 131 -7.25 -4.94 9.18
C LYS A 131 -6.46 -5.44 7.98
N LEU A 132 -5.87 -4.48 7.26
CA LEU A 132 -4.93 -4.71 6.14
C LEU A 132 -3.51 -4.21 6.46
N THR A 133 -3.33 -3.64 7.65
CA THR A 133 -2.07 -3.15 8.17
C THR A 133 -1.76 -3.83 9.49
N ALA A 134 -0.49 -3.77 9.88
CA ALA A 134 -0.08 -4.14 11.22
C ALA A 134 0.89 -3.10 11.78
N MET A 135 0.68 -2.71 13.04
CA MET A 135 1.64 -1.91 13.78
C MET A 135 2.87 -2.75 14.12
N VAL A 136 4.05 -2.26 13.74
CA VAL A 136 5.32 -2.99 13.97
C VAL A 136 6.31 -2.12 14.73
N THR A 137 6.83 -2.65 15.83
CA THR A 137 7.85 -2.01 16.68
C THR A 137 9.15 -2.83 16.67
N TRP A 138 10.28 -2.15 16.88
CA TRP A 138 11.60 -2.76 17.07
C TRP A 138 12.51 -1.84 17.88
N ASP A 139 13.53 -2.42 18.49
CA ASP A 139 14.53 -1.67 19.25
C ASP A 139 15.51 -0.94 18.34
N ARG A 140 15.95 0.25 18.75
CA ARG A 140 16.95 1.02 18.02
C ARG A 140 18.27 0.21 17.94
N PRO A 141 18.94 0.16 16.76
CA PRO A 141 20.21 -0.54 16.64
C PRO A 141 21.29 0.05 17.54
N THR A 142 22.23 -0.79 17.96
CA THR A 142 23.41 -0.36 18.71
C THR A 142 24.61 -0.24 17.77
N ALA A 143 25.37 0.84 17.91
CA ALA A 143 26.57 1.08 17.14
C ALA A 143 27.75 1.38 18.08
N THR A 144 28.92 0.90 17.71
CA THR A 144 30.17 1.10 18.45
C THR A 144 31.27 1.44 17.47
N ASP A 145 32.16 2.34 17.85
CA ASP A 145 33.35 2.65 17.09
C ASP A 145 34.59 2.62 18.00
N THR A 146 35.77 2.40 17.40
CA THR A 146 37.02 2.27 18.15
C THR A 146 37.65 3.63 18.46
N ALA A 147 37.55 4.59 17.53
CA ALA A 147 38.04 5.95 17.67
C ALA A 147 37.02 6.85 18.41
N ASP A 148 35.73 6.65 18.14
CA ASP A 148 34.64 7.51 18.58
C ASP A 148 33.72 6.91 19.66
N LYS A 149 33.34 7.75 20.63
CA LYS A 149 32.37 7.40 21.69
C LYS A 149 30.92 7.73 21.36
N SER A 150 30.69 8.68 20.45
CA SER A 150 29.35 9.15 20.07
C SER A 150 29.19 9.06 18.56
N LEU A 151 28.16 8.34 18.12
CA LEU A 151 27.90 8.06 16.71
C LEU A 151 26.51 8.56 16.31
N GLU A 152 26.38 9.08 15.10
CA GLU A 152 25.10 9.52 14.56
C GLU A 152 24.41 8.35 13.86
N ILE A 153 23.28 7.89 14.39
CA ILE A 153 22.48 6.79 13.83
C ILE A 153 21.22 7.36 13.17
N ILE A 154 21.13 7.21 11.85
CA ILE A 154 20.06 7.72 11.00
C ILE A 154 19.18 6.57 10.51
N LEU A 155 17.86 6.69 10.73
CA LEU A 155 16.84 5.81 10.17
C LEU A 155 16.48 6.26 8.74
N VAL A 156 16.42 5.30 7.82
CA VAL A 156 15.91 5.47 6.46
C VAL A 156 14.83 4.43 6.22
N GLY A 157 13.59 4.90 6.14
CA GLY A 157 12.40 4.06 6.01
C GLY A 157 11.32 4.53 6.97
N GLN A 158 10.37 3.63 7.23
CA GLN A 158 9.24 3.90 8.11
C GLN A 158 9.63 3.73 9.59
N GLU A 159 9.02 4.54 10.46
CA GLU A 159 9.32 4.58 11.90
C GLU A 159 8.72 3.39 12.67
N PRO A 160 9.39 2.91 13.73
CA PRO A 160 8.83 1.89 14.60
C PRO A 160 7.54 2.40 15.28
N GLY A 161 6.57 1.52 15.48
CA GLY A 161 5.28 1.86 16.10
C GLY A 161 4.24 2.44 15.14
N THR A 162 4.53 2.48 13.84
CA THR A 162 3.58 2.89 12.81
C THR A 162 2.97 1.69 12.08
N ASP A 163 1.90 1.93 11.32
CA ASP A 163 1.18 0.91 10.55
C ASP A 163 1.88 0.59 9.23
N PHE A 164 2.31 -0.66 9.09
CA PHE A 164 2.87 -1.20 7.86
C PHE A 164 1.78 -1.82 7.00
N LYS A 165 1.77 -1.50 5.70
CA LYS A 165 0.90 -2.14 4.71
C LYS A 165 1.37 -3.56 4.40
N GLU A 166 0.47 -4.35 3.86
CA GLU A 166 0.78 -5.69 3.35
C GLU A 166 2.01 -5.68 2.42
N GLY A 167 2.87 -6.70 2.60
CA GLY A 167 4.08 -6.88 1.80
C GLY A 167 5.35 -6.71 2.63
N ALA A 168 6.46 -6.45 1.95
CA ALA A 168 7.77 -6.34 2.56
C ALA A 168 8.29 -4.89 2.51
N SER A 169 8.58 -4.33 3.68
CA SER A 169 9.20 -3.02 3.85
C SER A 169 10.64 -3.19 4.32
N ILE A 170 11.57 -2.54 3.61
CA ILE A 170 13.00 -2.59 3.95
C ILE A 170 13.32 -1.40 4.85
N ILE A 171 13.70 -1.68 6.09
CA ILE A 171 14.17 -0.65 7.03
C ILE A 171 15.68 -0.61 6.97
N ARG A 172 16.26 0.58 6.87
CA ARG A 172 17.70 0.78 6.78
C ARG A 172 18.18 1.75 7.84
N TYR A 173 19.27 1.41 8.49
CA TYR A 173 20.01 2.33 9.35
C TYR A 173 21.36 2.65 8.74
N LYS A 174 21.77 3.90 8.85
CA LYS A 174 23.10 4.39 8.50
C LYS A 174 23.74 5.01 9.73
N VAL A 175 25.02 4.71 9.94
CA VAL A 175 25.82 5.26 11.03
C VAL A 175 27.03 5.92 10.45
N TYR A 176 27.32 7.13 10.92
CA TYR A 176 28.53 7.87 10.60
C TYR A 176 29.33 8.12 11.88
N ASP A 177 30.64 8.01 11.77
CA ASP A 177 31.59 8.48 12.77
C ASP A 177 31.98 9.95 12.51
N GLN A 178 32.86 10.52 13.33
CA GLN A 178 33.31 11.91 13.19
C GLN A 178 34.24 12.11 11.99
N ALA A 179 34.96 11.06 11.60
CA ALA A 179 35.83 11.02 10.42
C ALA A 179 35.06 10.78 9.10
N ARG A 180 33.73 10.66 9.16
CA ARG A 180 32.81 10.38 8.04
C ARG A 180 32.92 8.96 7.46
N ASN A 181 33.59 8.02 8.12
CA ASN A 181 33.42 6.62 7.75
C ASN A 181 31.99 6.18 8.09
N ARG A 182 31.49 5.19 7.34
CA ARG A 182 30.09 4.81 7.39
C ARG A 182 29.92 3.31 7.53
N ALA A 183 28.92 2.94 8.31
CA ALA A 183 28.35 1.61 8.28
C ALA A 183 26.84 1.69 8.06
N ALA A 184 26.29 0.64 7.47
CA ALA A 184 24.86 0.58 7.24
C ALA A 184 24.38 -0.85 7.42
N CYS A 185 23.13 -0.96 7.85
CA CYS A 185 22.45 -2.24 7.80
C CYS A 185 20.97 -2.11 7.49
N LYS A 186 20.38 -3.25 7.14
CA LYS A 186 18.99 -3.36 6.74
C LYS A 186 18.37 -4.62 7.31
N PHE A 187 17.08 -4.53 7.62
CA PHE A 187 16.24 -5.68 7.93
C PHE A 187 14.87 -5.49 7.26
N ILE A 188 14.09 -6.56 7.23
CA ILE A 188 12.81 -6.59 6.54
C ILE A 188 11.69 -6.69 7.57
N VAL A 189 10.71 -5.80 7.45
CA VAL A 189 9.40 -5.93 8.10
C VAL A 189 8.44 -6.47 7.05
N ARG A 190 7.88 -7.66 7.28
CA ARG A 190 6.87 -8.26 6.42
C ARG A 190 5.52 -8.26 7.14
N VAL A 191 4.51 -7.67 6.50
CA VAL A 191 3.11 -7.78 6.94
C VAL A 191 2.39 -8.74 6.02
N GLU A 192 1.73 -9.73 6.63
CA GLU A 192 0.92 -10.72 5.93
C GLU A 192 -0.56 -10.52 6.26
N VAL A 193 -1.39 -10.33 5.23
CA VAL A 193 -2.84 -10.33 5.35
C VAL A 193 -3.34 -11.70 4.92
N ARG A 194 -3.89 -12.46 5.87
CA ARG A 194 -4.48 -13.77 5.57
C ARG A 194 -5.83 -13.55 4.90
N ARG A 195 -6.09 -14.25 3.80
CA ARG A 195 -7.35 -14.20 3.07
C ARG A 195 -7.98 -15.57 2.94
N CYS A 196 -9.30 -15.60 3.00
CA CYS A 196 -10.13 -16.75 2.63
C CYS A 196 -10.39 -16.75 1.11
N PRO A 197 -10.86 -17.86 0.52
CA PRO A 197 -11.35 -17.86 -0.86
C PRO A 197 -12.42 -16.79 -1.05
N GLU A 198 -12.47 -16.15 -2.22
CA GLU A 198 -13.55 -15.21 -2.52
C GLU A 198 -14.90 -15.94 -2.55
N LEU A 199 -15.92 -15.34 -1.94
CA LEU A 199 -17.28 -15.87 -1.96
C LEU A 199 -17.99 -15.37 -3.22
N SER A 200 -18.73 -16.26 -3.87
CA SER A 200 -19.67 -15.92 -4.92
C SER A 200 -21.03 -15.56 -4.32
N ALA A 201 -21.70 -14.57 -4.91
CA ALA A 201 -23.09 -14.27 -4.59
C ALA A 201 -23.98 -15.50 -4.84
N PRO A 202 -25.01 -15.75 -4.01
CA PRO A 202 -26.00 -16.78 -4.28
C PRO A 202 -26.83 -16.41 -5.52
N MET A 203 -27.42 -17.39 -6.19
CA MET A 203 -28.43 -17.14 -7.22
C MET A 203 -29.60 -16.36 -6.60
N HIS A 204 -30.10 -15.33 -7.29
CA HIS A 204 -31.17 -14.45 -6.79
C HIS A 204 -30.85 -13.78 -5.44
N GLY A 205 -29.59 -13.38 -5.28
CA GLY A 205 -29.15 -12.60 -4.12
C GLY A 205 -27.76 -12.02 -4.32
N PHE A 206 -27.28 -11.34 -3.30
CA PHE A 206 -26.00 -10.65 -3.29
C PHE A 206 -25.30 -10.76 -1.94
N LEU A 207 -24.03 -10.36 -1.90
CA LEU A 207 -23.19 -10.36 -0.71
C LEU A 207 -22.75 -8.94 -0.38
N THR A 208 -22.82 -8.59 0.90
CA THR A 208 -22.17 -7.38 1.43
C THR A 208 -21.08 -7.79 2.41
N CYS A 209 -19.83 -7.45 2.09
CA CYS A 209 -18.67 -7.83 2.89
C CYS A 209 -17.99 -6.61 3.52
N SER A 210 -17.54 -6.75 4.77
CA SER A 210 -16.74 -5.74 5.45
C SER A 210 -15.26 -5.78 5.01
N SER A 211 -14.51 -4.69 5.29
CA SER A 211 -13.06 -4.62 5.08
C SER A 211 -12.67 -4.81 3.60
N ASP A 212 -11.78 -5.75 3.28
CA ASP A 212 -11.29 -6.06 1.91
C ASP A 212 -12.02 -7.27 1.30
N GLY A 213 -13.23 -7.58 1.80
CA GLY A 213 -14.09 -8.64 1.27
C GLY A 213 -13.75 -10.06 1.77
N ASN A 214 -12.47 -10.42 1.85
CA ASN A 214 -12.05 -11.79 2.19
C ASN A 214 -10.88 -11.87 3.18
N ASN A 215 -10.40 -10.76 3.73
CA ASN A 215 -9.33 -10.77 4.72
C ASN A 215 -9.78 -11.37 6.05
N TYR A 216 -8.84 -11.89 6.84
CA TYR A 216 -9.10 -12.45 8.16
C TYR A 216 -9.90 -11.47 9.02
N GLY A 217 -11.03 -11.93 9.56
CA GLY A 217 -11.98 -11.11 10.32
C GLY A 217 -13.02 -10.38 9.48
N ALA A 218 -12.95 -10.43 8.14
CA ALA A 218 -14.02 -9.93 7.28
C ALA A 218 -15.29 -10.75 7.49
N THR A 219 -16.42 -10.05 7.61
CA THR A 219 -17.77 -10.63 7.67
C THR A 219 -18.47 -10.33 6.36
N CYS A 220 -19.00 -11.37 5.72
CA CYS A 220 -19.87 -11.28 4.55
C CYS A 220 -21.29 -11.69 4.94
N GLU A 221 -22.26 -10.84 4.61
CA GLU A 221 -23.68 -11.07 4.84
C GLU A 221 -24.39 -11.35 3.51
N TYR A 222 -25.29 -12.34 3.54
CA TYR A 222 -26.09 -12.78 2.41
C TYR A 222 -27.41 -12.02 2.40
N HIS A 223 -27.76 -11.48 1.24
CA HIS A 223 -29.03 -10.82 0.98
C HIS A 223 -29.71 -11.49 -0.20
N CYS A 224 -31.02 -11.67 -0.12
CA CYS A 224 -31.81 -12.24 -1.20
C CYS A 224 -32.58 -11.15 -1.94
N ASP A 225 -32.75 -11.35 -3.24
CA ASP A 225 -33.55 -10.47 -4.08
C ASP A 225 -35.04 -10.59 -3.73
N GLY A 226 -35.82 -9.63 -4.23
CA GLY A 226 -37.24 -9.52 -3.92
C GLY A 226 -38.01 -10.78 -4.30
N GLY A 227 -38.70 -11.38 -3.33
CA GLY A 227 -39.44 -12.62 -3.57
C GLY A 227 -38.63 -13.90 -3.42
N TYR A 228 -37.40 -13.80 -2.93
CA TYR A 228 -36.61 -14.91 -2.43
C TYR A 228 -36.39 -14.75 -0.92
N GLU A 229 -36.25 -15.87 -0.23
CA GLU A 229 -35.99 -15.93 1.20
C GLU A 229 -34.70 -16.69 1.48
N LEU A 230 -33.96 -16.22 2.47
CA LEU A 230 -32.68 -16.79 2.84
C LEU A 230 -32.89 -18.12 3.56
N LYS A 231 -32.24 -19.17 3.07
CA LYS A 231 -32.14 -20.47 3.73
C LYS A 231 -30.69 -20.76 4.09
N GLY A 232 -30.41 -20.80 5.40
CA GLY A 232 -29.06 -21.09 5.92
C GLY A 232 -28.56 -20.01 6.87
N THR A 233 -27.24 -19.83 6.93
CA THR A 233 -26.61 -18.82 7.80
C THR A 233 -26.54 -17.46 7.12
N ALA A 234 -27.14 -16.44 7.74
CA ALA A 234 -27.19 -15.07 7.20
C ALA A 234 -25.82 -14.43 6.96
N SER A 235 -24.79 -14.83 7.69
CA SER A 235 -23.46 -14.28 7.52
C SER A 235 -22.36 -15.29 7.77
N ARG A 236 -21.19 -15.02 7.20
CA ARG A 236 -19.97 -15.81 7.34
C ARG A 236 -18.81 -14.91 7.69
N VAL A 237 -17.89 -15.42 8.50
CA VAL A 237 -16.70 -14.70 8.94
C VAL A 237 -15.45 -15.43 8.47
N CYS A 238 -14.51 -14.72 7.86
CA CYS A 238 -13.23 -15.29 7.44
C CYS A 238 -12.36 -15.57 8.66
N GLN A 239 -12.05 -16.84 8.90
CA GLN A 239 -11.34 -17.28 10.10
C GLN A 239 -9.83 -17.21 9.92
N PHE A 240 -9.10 -17.28 11.04
CA PHE A 240 -7.64 -17.32 11.02
C PHE A 240 -7.13 -18.53 10.23
N SER A 241 -7.89 -19.62 10.12
CA SER A 241 -7.55 -20.82 9.32
C SER A 241 -7.52 -20.59 7.80
N ARG A 242 -7.91 -19.40 7.29
CA ARG A 242 -8.19 -19.10 5.87
C ARG A 242 -9.43 -19.81 5.31
N ASN A 243 -10.32 -20.23 6.19
CA ASN A 243 -11.62 -20.79 5.82
C ASN A 243 -12.74 -19.89 6.33
N TRP A 244 -13.83 -19.83 5.58
CA TRP A 244 -15.06 -19.19 6.02
C TRP A 244 -15.76 -20.04 7.08
N GLY A 245 -16.19 -19.40 8.16
CA GLY A 245 -17.09 -20.03 9.12
C GLY A 245 -18.47 -20.29 8.51
N GLY A 246 -19.21 -21.25 9.07
CA GLY A 246 -20.57 -21.57 8.62
C GLY A 246 -20.64 -22.18 7.22
N VAL A 247 -21.87 -22.33 6.73
CA VAL A 247 -22.18 -22.87 5.39
C VAL A 247 -22.63 -21.74 4.47
N ALA A 248 -22.52 -21.92 3.16
CA ALA A 248 -23.13 -20.96 2.23
C ALA A 248 -24.66 -21.00 2.40
N ALA A 249 -25.30 -19.83 2.38
CA ALA A 249 -26.74 -19.73 2.32
C ALA A 249 -27.21 -19.72 0.87
N GLU A 250 -28.47 -20.12 0.67
CA GLU A 250 -29.14 -20.11 -0.61
C GLU A 250 -30.37 -19.21 -0.54
N CYS A 251 -30.68 -18.53 -1.63
CA CYS A 251 -31.91 -17.76 -1.79
C CYS A 251 -32.93 -18.64 -2.52
N VAL A 252 -34.02 -18.97 -1.83
CA VAL A 252 -35.09 -19.83 -2.36
C VAL A 252 -36.34 -19.01 -2.62
N PRO A 253 -37.17 -19.33 -3.62
CA PRO A 253 -38.41 -18.61 -3.86
C PRO A 253 -39.28 -18.55 -2.61
N MET A 254 -39.85 -17.38 -2.32
CA MET A 254 -40.75 -17.21 -1.18
C MET A 254 -41.99 -18.10 -1.32
N GLU A 255 -42.46 -18.66 -0.20
CA GLU A 255 -43.70 -19.43 -0.18
C GLU A 255 -44.90 -18.49 -0.03
N ILE A 256 -45.72 -18.40 -1.09
CA ILE A 256 -46.92 -17.55 -1.09
C ILE A 256 -48.10 -18.34 -0.52
N LYS A 257 -48.59 -17.92 0.65
CA LYS A 257 -49.77 -18.49 1.31
C LYS A 257 -51.05 -17.89 0.73
N THR A 258 -51.74 -18.68 -0.09
CA THR A 258 -53.00 -18.30 -0.75
C THR A 258 -54.25 -18.65 0.05
N ASP A 259 -54.11 -19.50 1.07
CA ASP A 259 -55.16 -19.95 1.99
C ASP A 259 -55.51 -18.95 3.12
N VAL A 260 -55.03 -17.71 2.98
CA VAL A 260 -55.32 -16.61 3.91
C VAL A 260 -56.77 -16.12 3.76
N LYS A 261 -57.34 -15.64 4.87
CA LYS A 261 -58.75 -15.20 4.92
C LYS A 261 -58.97 -13.71 4.67
N THR A 262 -57.91 -12.90 4.69
CA THR A 262 -58.02 -11.45 4.59
C THR A 262 -57.07 -10.90 3.53
N THR A 263 -57.50 -9.85 2.84
CA THR A 263 -56.69 -9.16 1.83
C THR A 263 -55.40 -8.59 2.43
N ALA A 264 -55.46 -8.05 3.65
CA ALA A 264 -54.28 -7.55 4.34
C ALA A 264 -53.23 -8.66 4.55
N ALA A 265 -53.64 -9.86 4.99
CA ALA A 265 -52.73 -10.99 5.17
C ALA A 265 -52.15 -11.50 3.85
N LEU A 266 -52.87 -11.35 2.73
CA LEU A 266 -52.31 -11.64 1.40
C LEU A 266 -51.26 -10.59 1.02
N LEU A 267 -51.60 -9.30 1.12
CA LEU A 267 -50.73 -8.20 0.67
C LEU A 267 -49.45 -8.06 1.51
N ASP A 268 -49.51 -8.33 2.82
CA ASP A 268 -48.37 -8.27 3.74
C ASP A 268 -47.21 -9.19 3.30
N GLN A 269 -47.53 -10.33 2.67
CA GLN A 269 -46.52 -11.26 2.17
C GLN A 269 -45.66 -10.65 1.06
N PHE A 270 -46.19 -9.69 0.31
CA PHE A 270 -45.50 -9.05 -0.82
C PHE A 270 -44.83 -7.73 -0.44
N TYR A 271 -45.18 -7.16 0.72
CA TYR A 271 -44.68 -5.87 1.16
C TYR A 271 -43.15 -5.86 1.26
N GLY A 272 -42.51 -4.90 0.60
CA GLY A 272 -41.06 -4.77 0.49
C GLY A 272 -40.38 -5.85 -0.38
N LYS A 273 -41.10 -6.91 -0.77
CA LYS A 273 -40.54 -8.07 -1.48
C LYS A 273 -40.88 -8.05 -2.97
N ARG A 274 -42.16 -7.95 -3.33
CA ARG A 274 -42.63 -8.09 -4.72
C ARG A 274 -43.67 -7.04 -5.09
N ARG A 275 -43.66 -6.63 -6.34
CA ARG A 275 -44.70 -5.85 -7.02
C ARG A 275 -45.87 -6.77 -7.36
N LEU A 276 -47.07 -6.22 -7.49
CA LEU A 276 -48.25 -7.01 -7.85
C LEU A 276 -48.83 -6.51 -9.17
N LEU A 277 -49.11 -7.42 -10.08
CA LEU A 277 -49.88 -7.15 -11.30
C LEU A 277 -51.21 -7.88 -11.19
N ILE A 278 -52.27 -7.15 -10.87
CA ILE A 278 -53.61 -7.71 -10.71
C ILE A 278 -54.33 -7.60 -12.05
N MET A 279 -54.56 -8.74 -12.70
CA MET A 279 -55.35 -8.85 -13.92
C MET A 279 -56.79 -9.20 -13.58
N SER A 280 -57.76 -8.48 -14.14
CA SER A 280 -59.18 -8.74 -13.94
C SER A 280 -59.94 -8.75 -15.25
N ALA A 281 -60.87 -9.69 -15.41
CA ALA A 281 -61.76 -9.74 -16.55
C ALA A 281 -63.13 -10.37 -16.21
N PRO A 282 -64.18 -10.12 -17.02
CA PRO A 282 -65.53 -10.63 -16.76
C PRO A 282 -65.66 -12.15 -16.80
N ASN A 283 -64.76 -12.85 -17.50
CA ASN A 283 -64.68 -14.31 -17.57
C ASN A 283 -63.37 -14.73 -18.23
N ILE A 284 -63.08 -16.04 -18.22
CA ILE A 284 -61.85 -16.62 -18.80
C ILE A 284 -61.81 -16.55 -20.34
N SER A 285 -62.95 -16.39 -21.00
CA SER A 285 -63.05 -16.30 -22.48
C SER A 285 -62.96 -14.87 -23.00
N ASP A 286 -62.71 -13.89 -22.12
CA ASP A 286 -62.50 -12.50 -22.51
C ASP A 286 -61.24 -12.40 -23.41
N PRO A 287 -61.35 -11.78 -24.60
CA PRO A 287 -60.29 -11.79 -25.59
C PRO A 287 -59.05 -11.02 -25.14
N ASP A 288 -59.22 -9.92 -24.41
CA ASP A 288 -58.13 -9.10 -23.91
C ASP A 288 -57.36 -9.83 -22.81
N TYR A 289 -58.09 -10.51 -21.91
CA TYR A 289 -57.48 -11.38 -20.92
C TYR A 289 -56.68 -12.53 -21.55
N GLN A 290 -57.25 -13.23 -22.53
CA GLN A 290 -56.58 -14.34 -23.23
C GLN A 290 -55.27 -13.85 -23.88
N LEU A 291 -55.31 -12.69 -24.55
CA LEU A 291 -54.13 -12.09 -25.18
C LEU A 291 -53.07 -11.73 -24.15
N GLN A 292 -53.45 -11.03 -23.08
CA GLN A 292 -52.53 -10.60 -22.03
C GLN A 292 -51.90 -11.81 -21.30
N ASN A 293 -52.70 -12.83 -21.00
CA ASN A 293 -52.22 -14.02 -20.29
C ASN A 293 -51.15 -14.76 -21.11
N ILE A 294 -51.30 -14.85 -22.44
CA ILE A 294 -50.27 -15.43 -23.32
C ILE A 294 -48.98 -14.61 -23.28
N MET A 295 -49.06 -13.28 -23.30
CA MET A 295 -47.89 -12.40 -23.23
C MET A 295 -47.15 -12.58 -21.90
N ILE A 296 -47.88 -12.62 -20.79
CA ILE A 296 -47.33 -12.80 -19.45
C ILE A 296 -46.67 -14.18 -19.30
N GLN A 297 -47.35 -15.25 -19.73
CA GLN A 297 -46.78 -16.60 -19.64
C GLN A 297 -45.47 -16.76 -20.44
N LYS A 298 -45.36 -16.09 -21.59
CA LYS A 298 -44.12 -16.07 -22.37
C LYS A 298 -42.99 -15.24 -21.73
N SER A 299 -43.32 -14.35 -20.80
CA SER A 299 -42.40 -13.39 -20.20
C SER A 299 -42.27 -13.54 -18.68
N ASP A 300 -42.63 -14.71 -18.13
CA ASP A 300 -42.61 -15.03 -16.69
C ASP A 300 -41.22 -14.78 -16.07
N CYS A 301 -40.15 -15.18 -16.75
CA CYS A 301 -38.77 -14.92 -16.31
C CYS A 301 -38.48 -13.42 -16.18
N GLY A 302 -38.90 -12.61 -17.15
CA GLY A 302 -38.70 -11.16 -17.13
C GLY A 302 -39.52 -10.45 -16.04
N LEU A 303 -40.69 -10.99 -15.69
CA LEU A 303 -41.49 -10.53 -14.55
C LEU A 303 -40.83 -10.90 -13.22
N ASP A 304 -40.26 -12.11 -13.11
CA ASP A 304 -39.54 -12.57 -11.91
C ASP A 304 -38.31 -11.71 -11.63
N LEU A 305 -37.51 -11.37 -12.66
CA LEU A 305 -36.37 -10.43 -12.52
C LEU A 305 -36.78 -9.04 -12.03
N ARG A 306 -38.04 -8.64 -12.27
CA ARG A 306 -38.62 -7.36 -11.82
C ARG A 306 -39.40 -7.48 -10.51
N HIS A 307 -39.33 -8.66 -9.89
CA HIS A 307 -40.03 -9.02 -8.66
C HIS A 307 -41.55 -8.87 -8.77
N VAL A 308 -42.15 -9.19 -9.92
CA VAL A 308 -43.60 -9.04 -10.14
C VAL A 308 -44.33 -10.36 -9.83
N THR A 309 -45.46 -10.29 -9.13
CA THR A 309 -46.38 -11.42 -8.94
C THR A 309 -47.70 -11.12 -9.64
N VAL A 310 -48.17 -12.04 -10.46
CA VAL A 310 -49.46 -11.90 -11.15
C VAL A 310 -50.58 -12.50 -10.32
N ILE A 311 -51.64 -11.71 -10.12
CA ILE A 311 -52.89 -12.14 -9.47
C ILE A 311 -54.00 -12.04 -10.51
N GLU A 312 -54.66 -13.15 -10.79
CA GLU A 312 -55.78 -13.19 -11.75
C GLU A 312 -57.10 -13.18 -10.99
N LEU A 313 -58.01 -12.26 -11.34
CA LEU A 313 -59.35 -12.12 -10.77
C LEU A 313 -60.40 -12.20 -11.89
N LEU A 314 -61.01 -13.36 -12.08
CA LEU A 314 -61.90 -13.63 -13.21
C LEU A 314 -63.34 -13.82 -12.75
N GLY A 315 -64.29 -13.34 -13.55
CA GLY A 315 -65.70 -13.60 -13.30
C GLY A 315 -66.39 -12.58 -12.41
N SER A 316 -67.64 -12.92 -12.07
CA SER A 316 -68.48 -12.19 -11.12
C SER A 316 -69.19 -13.18 -10.20
N GLN A 317 -69.68 -12.69 -9.06
CA GLN A 317 -70.41 -13.51 -8.10
C GLN A 317 -71.63 -14.17 -8.75
N PRO A 318 -71.92 -15.45 -8.43
CA PRO A 318 -71.28 -16.31 -7.41
C PRO A 318 -70.13 -17.18 -7.95
N ARG A 319 -69.68 -17.00 -9.20
CA ARG A 319 -68.70 -17.87 -9.88
C ARG A 319 -67.36 -17.16 -10.15
N GLU A 320 -67.00 -16.18 -9.33
CA GLU A 320 -65.70 -15.52 -9.48
C GLU A 320 -64.57 -16.42 -8.98
N THR A 321 -63.41 -16.29 -9.61
CA THR A 321 -62.21 -17.07 -9.32
C THR A 321 -61.04 -16.12 -9.19
N GLY A 322 -60.27 -16.27 -8.13
CA GLY A 322 -59.02 -15.56 -7.91
C GLY A 322 -57.89 -16.56 -7.79
N ARG A 323 -56.75 -16.32 -8.43
CA ARG A 323 -55.60 -17.22 -8.32
C ARG A 323 -54.26 -16.50 -8.46
N ILE A 324 -53.25 -17.16 -7.92
CA ILE A 324 -51.82 -16.85 -8.13
C ILE A 324 -51.18 -18.13 -8.65
N LYS A 325 -50.71 -18.11 -9.90
CA LYS A 325 -50.33 -19.32 -10.64
C LYS A 325 -51.48 -20.34 -10.58
N GLU A 326 -51.24 -21.54 -10.05
CA GLU A 326 -52.26 -22.60 -9.91
C GLU A 326 -53.05 -22.55 -8.58
N SER A 327 -52.68 -21.65 -7.67
CA SER A 327 -53.26 -21.61 -6.31
C SER A 327 -54.46 -20.68 -6.22
N LEU A 328 -55.60 -21.19 -5.76
CA LEU A 328 -56.83 -20.42 -5.62
C LEU A 328 -56.82 -19.53 -4.37
N LEU A 329 -57.43 -18.36 -4.49
CA LEU A 329 -57.65 -17.41 -3.40
C LEU A 329 -59.02 -17.63 -2.76
N ALA A 330 -59.12 -17.35 -1.46
CA ALA A 330 -60.40 -17.36 -0.75
C ALA A 330 -61.36 -16.28 -1.33
N PRO A 331 -62.69 -16.54 -1.40
CA PRO A 331 -63.67 -15.58 -1.90
C PRO A 331 -63.62 -14.20 -1.20
N GLU A 332 -63.37 -14.18 0.10
CA GLU A 332 -63.26 -12.95 0.89
C GLU A 332 -62.05 -12.10 0.47
N VAL A 333 -60.96 -12.76 0.08
CA VAL A 333 -59.74 -12.09 -0.41
C VAL A 333 -59.97 -11.51 -1.80
N ILE A 334 -60.67 -12.22 -2.68
CA ILE A 334 -61.05 -11.75 -4.02
C ILE A 334 -61.90 -10.48 -3.90
N GLU A 335 -62.95 -10.54 -3.08
CA GLU A 335 -63.82 -9.39 -2.82
C GLU A 335 -63.02 -8.22 -2.25
N GLY A 336 -62.19 -8.46 -1.23
CA GLY A 336 -61.39 -7.42 -0.60
C GLY A 336 -60.37 -6.79 -1.55
N LEU A 337 -59.70 -7.56 -2.42
CA LEU A 337 -58.80 -7.01 -3.46
C LEU A 337 -59.55 -6.08 -4.41
N ARG A 338 -60.74 -6.51 -4.89
CA ARG A 338 -61.57 -5.70 -5.79
C ARG A 338 -62.06 -4.42 -5.11
N GLN A 339 -62.40 -4.46 -3.83
CA GLN A 339 -62.86 -3.30 -3.08
C GLN A 339 -61.72 -2.32 -2.79
N VAL A 340 -60.60 -2.81 -2.24
CA VAL A 340 -59.43 -1.98 -1.88
C VAL A 340 -58.89 -1.25 -3.11
N PHE A 341 -58.74 -1.96 -4.23
CA PHE A 341 -58.18 -1.39 -5.46
C PHE A 341 -59.24 -0.99 -6.48
N ARG A 342 -60.52 -0.93 -6.11
CA ARG A 342 -61.64 -0.50 -6.98
C ARG A 342 -61.63 -1.17 -8.36
N ILE A 343 -61.44 -2.48 -8.41
CA ILE A 343 -61.27 -3.24 -9.65
C ILE A 343 -62.63 -3.71 -10.17
N SER A 344 -62.99 -3.27 -11.38
CA SER A 344 -64.24 -3.62 -12.05
C SER A 344 -64.33 -5.10 -12.43
N ARG A 345 -65.54 -5.65 -12.38
CA ARG A 345 -65.89 -7.01 -12.86
C ARG A 345 -66.39 -7.02 -14.31
N PHE A 346 -66.61 -5.85 -14.90
CA PHE A 346 -67.36 -5.71 -16.16
C PHE A 346 -66.50 -5.54 -17.40
N TYR A 347 -65.21 -5.30 -17.24
CA TYR A 347 -64.28 -5.14 -18.35
C TYR A 347 -62.89 -5.60 -17.92
N PHE A 348 -62.05 -5.88 -18.92
CA PHE A 348 -60.64 -6.19 -18.72
C PHE A 348 -59.90 -5.01 -18.09
N SER A 349 -59.16 -5.25 -17.02
CA SER A 349 -58.26 -4.25 -16.46
C SER A 349 -57.08 -4.90 -15.75
N MET A 350 -55.95 -4.21 -15.77
CA MET A 350 -54.74 -4.56 -15.04
C MET A 350 -54.41 -3.42 -14.09
N VAL A 351 -53.99 -3.77 -12.88
CA VAL A 351 -53.52 -2.82 -11.87
C VAL A 351 -52.10 -3.21 -11.45
N LEU A 352 -51.15 -2.29 -11.62
CA LEU A 352 -49.77 -2.47 -11.20
C LEU A 352 -49.54 -1.78 -9.86
N LEU A 353 -49.17 -2.57 -8.86
CA LEU A 353 -48.80 -2.11 -7.52
C LEU A 353 -47.29 -2.20 -7.33
N ASP A 354 -46.71 -1.20 -6.67
CA ASP A 354 -45.31 -1.26 -6.26
C ASP A 354 -45.10 -2.17 -5.03
N LYS A 355 -43.84 -2.29 -4.58
CA LYS A 355 -43.47 -3.09 -3.40
C LYS A 355 -44.04 -2.54 -2.08
N LEU A 356 -44.53 -1.30 -2.04
CA LEU A 356 -45.20 -0.72 -0.88
C LEU A 356 -46.72 -0.95 -0.91
N GLY A 357 -47.22 -1.64 -1.94
CA GLY A 357 -48.64 -1.90 -2.14
C GLY A 357 -49.42 -0.70 -2.69
N MET A 358 -48.73 0.32 -3.22
CA MET A 358 -49.38 1.50 -3.77
C MET A 358 -49.76 1.29 -5.23
N ASP A 359 -50.95 1.75 -5.59
CA ASP A 359 -51.46 1.76 -6.97
C ASP A 359 -50.69 2.75 -7.83
N ARG A 360 -49.95 2.24 -8.83
CA ARG A 360 -49.05 3.03 -9.67
C ARG A 360 -49.59 3.26 -11.07
N GLU A 361 -50.11 2.21 -11.68
CA GLU A 361 -50.58 2.29 -13.07
C GLU A 361 -51.74 1.34 -13.33
N ARG A 362 -52.63 1.73 -14.24
CA ARG A 362 -53.80 0.95 -14.63
C ARG A 362 -53.91 0.85 -16.14
N PHE A 363 -54.04 -0.38 -16.63
CA PHE A 363 -54.21 -0.66 -18.05
C PHE A 363 -55.61 -1.21 -18.30
N ILE A 364 -56.35 -0.59 -19.22
CA ILE A 364 -57.70 -1.02 -19.63
C ILE A 364 -57.70 -1.78 -20.97
N THR A 365 -56.52 -1.94 -21.56
CA THR A 365 -56.27 -2.72 -22.77
C THR A 365 -55.01 -3.58 -22.54
N PRO A 366 -54.85 -4.70 -23.26
CA PRO A 366 -53.63 -5.49 -23.19
C PRO A 366 -52.40 -4.64 -23.53
N MET A 367 -51.30 -4.91 -22.82
CA MET A 367 -50.02 -4.23 -22.95
C MET A 367 -48.93 -5.25 -23.27
N ALA A 368 -48.07 -4.90 -24.21
CA ALA A 368 -46.92 -5.70 -24.57
C ALA A 368 -45.93 -5.79 -23.40
N SER A 369 -45.28 -6.95 -23.23
CA SER A 369 -44.40 -7.18 -22.07
C SER A 369 -43.21 -6.22 -22.02
N ASP A 370 -42.68 -5.80 -23.17
CA ASP A 370 -41.59 -4.82 -23.27
C ASP A 370 -42.01 -3.41 -22.82
N GLU A 371 -43.22 -2.98 -23.16
CA GLU A 371 -43.79 -1.71 -22.65
C GLU A 371 -43.98 -1.76 -21.14
N LEU A 372 -44.52 -2.87 -20.61
CA LEU A 372 -44.69 -3.09 -19.17
C LEU A 372 -43.35 -3.08 -18.44
N PHE A 373 -42.34 -3.77 -18.99
CA PHE A 373 -40.99 -3.81 -18.45
C PHE A 373 -40.34 -2.45 -18.46
N SER A 374 -40.44 -1.70 -19.57
CA SER A 374 -39.94 -0.33 -19.66
C SER A 374 -40.55 0.58 -18.60
N TYR A 375 -41.86 0.46 -18.32
CA TYR A 375 -42.48 1.21 -17.24
C TYR A 375 -41.88 0.87 -15.88
N ILE A 376 -41.78 -0.43 -15.55
CA ILE A 376 -41.23 -0.89 -14.27
C ILE A 376 -39.79 -0.42 -14.10
N ASP A 377 -38.96 -0.61 -15.12
CA ASP A 377 -37.52 -0.33 -15.08
C ASP A 377 -37.24 1.16 -14.88
N ASN A 378 -38.03 2.02 -15.53
CA ASN A 378 -37.83 3.46 -15.49
C ASN A 378 -38.44 4.12 -14.24
N PHE A 379 -39.58 3.63 -13.76
CA PHE A 379 -40.37 4.34 -12.75
C PHE A 379 -40.48 3.64 -11.39
N LEU A 380 -40.29 2.31 -11.35
CA LEU A 380 -40.51 1.53 -10.13
C LEU A 380 -39.26 0.90 -9.55
N LEU A 381 -38.20 0.65 -10.33
CA LEU A 381 -36.93 0.14 -9.82
C LEU A 381 -36.09 1.27 -9.20
N ASP A 382 -35.50 0.99 -8.04
CA ASP A 382 -34.43 1.82 -7.48
C ASP A 382 -33.09 1.60 -8.22
N GLU A 383 -32.07 2.41 -7.90
CA GLU A 383 -30.75 2.34 -8.57
C GLU A 383 -30.10 0.95 -8.39
N GLU A 384 -30.16 0.37 -7.19
CA GLU A 384 -29.55 -0.94 -6.90
C GLU A 384 -30.30 -2.09 -7.61
N GLU A 385 -31.62 -2.05 -7.69
CA GLU A 385 -32.42 -2.99 -8.47
C GLU A 385 -32.10 -2.90 -9.96
N ARG A 386 -31.86 -1.69 -10.48
CA ARG A 386 -31.54 -1.48 -11.90
C ARG A 386 -30.16 -2.02 -12.27
N GLU A 387 -29.14 -1.72 -11.46
CA GLU A 387 -27.79 -2.28 -11.64
C GLU A 387 -27.80 -3.82 -11.59
N ARG A 388 -28.58 -4.40 -10.67
CA ARG A 388 -28.76 -5.85 -10.60
C ARG A 388 -29.49 -6.41 -11.82
N LEU A 389 -30.54 -5.75 -12.29
CA LEU A 389 -31.26 -6.17 -13.49
C LEU A 389 -30.34 -6.20 -14.71
N GLU A 390 -29.44 -5.23 -14.86
CA GLU A 390 -28.44 -5.21 -15.93
C GLU A 390 -27.46 -6.38 -15.85
N LEU A 391 -26.99 -6.72 -14.64
CA LEU A 391 -26.12 -7.86 -14.41
C LEU A 391 -26.79 -9.20 -14.76
N HIS A 392 -28.11 -9.28 -14.57
CA HIS A 392 -28.90 -10.49 -14.76
C HIS A 392 -29.71 -10.51 -16.06
N ARG A 393 -29.44 -9.59 -16.99
CA ARG A 393 -30.24 -9.47 -18.22
C ARG A 393 -30.21 -10.73 -19.08
N ASP A 394 -29.07 -11.42 -19.11
CA ASP A 394 -28.85 -12.62 -19.93
C ASP A 394 -29.50 -13.89 -19.34
N PHE A 395 -30.12 -13.86 -18.15
CA PHE A 395 -30.71 -15.07 -17.55
C PHE A 395 -32.03 -15.50 -18.20
N CYS A 396 -32.70 -14.60 -18.92
CA CYS A 396 -34.00 -14.86 -19.56
C CYS A 396 -33.94 -14.91 -21.10
N ASP A 397 -32.75 -14.73 -21.68
CA ASP A 397 -32.46 -14.92 -23.11
C ASP A 397 -32.09 -16.38 -23.41
#